data_AF-A0A3D2M216-F1
#
_entry.id   AF-A0A3D2M216-F1
#
_cell.length_a   1.000
_cell.length_b   1.000
_cell.length_c   1.000
_cell.angle_alpha   90.00
_cell.angle_beta   90.00
_cell.angle_gamma   90.00
#
_symmetry.space_group_name_H-M   'P 1'
#
loop_
_entity.id
_entity.type
_entity.pdbx_description
1 polymer ?
#
loop_
_entity_poly.entity_id
_entity_poly.type
_entity_poly.pdbx_seq_one_letter_code
_entity_poly.pdbx_strand_id
1 'polypeptide(L)'
;LAYRFLNFINTPEIAALNANQLRVATPNAAARALLPDAIRQDPSIYPPDEVLARSHVYEPRPLHATQTRRRIISALINAHDAR
;
A
#
# COMPACT_ATOMS: atom_id res chain seq x y z
N LEU A 1 6.34 2.53 -24.72
CA LEU A 1 7.18 2.71 -23.52
C LEU A 1 6.49 2.19 -22.25
N ALA A 2 5.26 2.62 -21.95
CA ALA A 2 4.52 2.23 -20.74
C ALA A 2 4.51 0.71 -20.46
N TYR A 3 4.10 -0.12 -21.42
CA TYR A 3 4.10 -1.58 -21.25
C TYR A 3 5.48 -2.19 -21.00
N ARG A 4 6.54 -1.63 -21.60
CA ARG A 4 7.91 -2.09 -21.36
C ARG A 4 8.34 -1.81 -19.91
N PHE A 5 7.97 -0.64 -19.40
CA PHE A 5 8.22 -0.30 -18.00
C PHE A 5 7.43 -1.20 -17.05
N LEU A 6 6.14 -1.41 -17.30
CA LEU A 6 5.30 -2.31 -16.52
C LEU A 6 5.88 -3.75 -16.48
N ASN A 7 6.33 -4.26 -17.62
CA ASN A 7 6.96 -5.58 -17.69
C ASN A 7 8.26 -5.63 -16.90
N PHE A 8 9.10 -4.59 -16.99
CA PHE A 8 10.37 -4.52 -16.27
C PHE A 8 10.17 -4.48 -14.75
N ILE A 9 9.29 -3.62 -14.23
CA ILE A 9 9.05 -3.56 -12.78
C ILE A 9 8.37 -4.82 -12.24
N ASN A 10 7.73 -5.60 -13.11
CA ASN A 10 7.08 -6.86 -12.77
C ASN A 10 7.98 -8.10 -12.98
N THR A 11 9.22 -7.93 -13.46
CA THR A 11 10.22 -9.01 -13.43
C THR A 11 10.46 -9.44 -11.97
N PRO A 12 10.40 -10.74 -11.62
CA PRO A 12 10.40 -11.19 -10.23
C PRO A 12 11.54 -10.62 -9.37
N GLU A 13 12.75 -10.56 -9.92
CA GLU A 13 13.94 -10.05 -9.24
C GLU A 13 13.83 -8.54 -8.97
N ILE A 14 13.27 -7.78 -9.91
CA ILE A 14 13.05 -6.34 -9.78
C ILE A 14 11.91 -6.06 -8.79
N ALA A 15 10.82 -6.80 -8.86
CA ALA A 15 9.71 -6.69 -7.92
C ALA A 15 10.15 -7.05 -6.49
N ALA A 16 11.00 -8.07 -6.32
CA ALA A 16 11.55 -8.46 -5.03
C ALA A 16 12.52 -7.40 -4.47
N LEU A 17 13.40 -6.84 -5.32
CA LEU A 17 14.28 -5.73 -4.96
C LEU A 17 13.47 -4.53 -4.44
N ASN A 18 12.44 -4.12 -5.20
CA ASN A 18 11.59 -2.99 -4.83
C ASN A 18 10.86 -3.23 -3.51
N ALA A 19 10.26 -4.41 -3.34
CA ALA A 19 9.54 -4.78 -2.12
C ALA A 19 10.45 -4.82 -0.89
N ASN A 20 11.65 -5.39 -1.02
CA ASN A 20 12.64 -5.44 0.07
C ASN A 20 13.13 -4.04 0.46
N GLN A 21 13.43 -3.19 -0.53
CA GLN A 21 13.94 -1.85 -0.30
C GLN A 21 12.89 -0.92 0.33
N LEU A 22 11.63 -1.01 -0.12
CA LEU A 22 10.53 -0.20 0.41
C LEU A 22 9.86 -0.82 1.64
N ARG A 23 10.19 -2.06 2.00
CA ARG A 23 9.59 -2.82 3.11
C ARG A 23 8.07 -2.93 2.97
N VAL A 24 7.59 -3.21 1.75
CA VAL A 24 6.16 -3.40 1.44
C VAL A 24 5.93 -4.74 0.74
N ALA A 25 4.70 -5.26 0.84
CA ALA A 25 4.34 -6.51 0.19
C ALA A 25 4.38 -6.37 -1.34
N THR A 26 5.03 -7.32 -2.01
CA THR A 26 4.94 -7.45 -3.47
C THR A 26 3.62 -8.13 -3.87
N PRO A 27 2.91 -7.64 -4.91
CA PRO A 27 1.77 -8.36 -5.50
C PRO A 27 2.21 -9.50 -6.43
N ASN A 28 3.50 -9.60 -6.78
CA ASN A 28 4.03 -10.65 -7.63
C ASN A 28 4.40 -11.88 -6.79
N ALA A 29 3.70 -13.00 -7.01
CA ALA A 29 3.90 -14.23 -6.25
C ALA A 29 5.30 -14.83 -6.42
N ALA A 30 5.89 -14.77 -7.62
CA ALA A 30 7.25 -15.26 -7.86
C ALA A 30 8.29 -14.39 -7.12
N ALA A 31 8.09 -13.07 -7.10
CA ALA A 31 8.95 -12.16 -6.34
C ALA A 31 8.89 -12.42 -4.83
N ARG A 32 7.72 -12.78 -4.28
CA ARG A 32 7.59 -13.11 -2.85
C ARG A 32 8.47 -14.29 -2.44
N ALA A 33 8.67 -15.26 -3.32
CA ALA A 33 9.55 -16.41 -3.06
C ALA A 33 11.05 -16.02 -3.01
N LEU A 34 11.42 -14.90 -3.62
CA LEU A 34 12.80 -14.38 -3.66
C LEU A 34 13.13 -13.45 -2.47
N LEU A 35 12.14 -13.08 -1.65
CA LEU A 35 12.35 -12.19 -0.51
C LEU A 35 13.09 -12.90 0.63
N PRO A 36 13.93 -12.18 1.40
CA PRO A 36 14.50 -12.70 2.64
C PRO A 36 13.39 -13.13 3.62
N ASP A 37 13.65 -14.17 4.41
CA ASP A 37 12.68 -14.68 5.38
C ASP A 37 12.20 -13.63 6.36
N ALA A 38 13.10 -12.75 6.80
CA ALA A 38 12.78 -11.63 7.69
C ALA A 38 11.74 -10.66 7.12
N ILE A 39 11.59 -10.57 5.79
CA ILE A 39 10.52 -9.79 5.13
C ILE A 39 9.31 -10.67 4.85
N ARG A 40 9.55 -11.87 4.29
CA ARG A 40 8.50 -12.78 3.84
C ARG A 40 7.58 -13.26 4.97
N GLN A 41 8.12 -13.32 6.19
CA GLN A 41 7.43 -13.75 7.41
C GLN A 41 7.06 -12.58 8.33
N ASP A 42 7.34 -11.32 7.96
CA ASP A 42 6.98 -10.15 8.78
C ASP A 42 5.46 -9.95 8.77
N PRO A 43 4.75 -10.12 9.91
CA PRO A 43 3.30 -10.00 9.96
C PRO A 43 2.80 -8.55 9.80
N SER A 44 3.68 -7.55 9.89
CA SER A 44 3.32 -6.17 9.54
C SER A 44 3.27 -5.93 8.03
N ILE A 45 3.98 -6.76 7.25
CA ILE A 45 4.02 -6.70 5.78
C ILE A 45 3.03 -7.73 5.18
N TYR A 46 3.05 -8.95 5.70
CA TYR A 46 2.17 -10.05 5.32
C TYR A 46 1.31 -10.47 6.53
N PRO A 47 0.27 -9.67 6.85
CA PRO A 47 -0.58 -9.94 8.00
C PRO A 47 -1.34 -11.27 7.85
N PRO A 48 -1.71 -11.91 8.97
CA PRO A 48 -2.51 -13.11 8.95
C PRO A 48 -3.92 -12.83 8.40
N ASP A 49 -4.57 -13.87 7.89
CA ASP A 49 -5.88 -13.77 7.23
C ASP A 49 -6.96 -13.15 8.13
N GLU A 50 -6.90 -13.39 9.44
CA GLU A 50 -7.83 -12.79 10.42
C GLU A 50 -7.74 -11.26 10.47
N VAL A 51 -6.55 -10.69 10.28
CA VAL A 51 -6.34 -9.24 10.24
C VAL A 51 -6.83 -8.68 8.90
N LEU A 52 -6.59 -9.40 7.80
CA LEU A 52 -7.10 -9.03 6.49
C LEU A 52 -8.64 -9.06 6.45
N ALA A 53 -9.27 -10.05 7.08
CA ALA A 53 -10.73 -10.17 7.16
C ALA A 53 -11.40 -9.01 7.93
N ARG A 54 -10.66 -8.35 8.82
CA ARG A 54 -11.11 -7.17 9.58
C ARG A 54 -10.70 -5.84 8.93
N SER A 55 -10.02 -5.90 7.79
CA SER A 55 -9.58 -4.72 7.04
C SER A 55 -10.66 -4.26 6.06
N HIS A 56 -10.61 -2.97 5.70
CA HIS A 56 -11.54 -2.38 4.73
C HIS A 56 -10.78 -1.85 3.53
N VAL A 57 -11.26 -2.17 2.33
CA VAL A 57 -10.78 -1.56 1.09
C VAL A 57 -11.50 -0.23 0.89
N TYR A 58 -10.80 0.77 0.38
CA TYR A 58 -11.42 2.04 0.01
C TYR A 58 -12.40 1.85 -1.15
N GLU A 59 -13.63 2.28 -0.93
CA GLU A 59 -14.67 2.29 -1.96
C GLU A 59 -14.84 3.69 -2.57
N PRO A 60 -15.27 3.80 -3.84
CA PRO A 60 -15.70 5.05 -4.42
C PRO A 60 -16.78 5.71 -3.56
N ARG A 61 -16.61 7.00 -3.28
CA ARG A 61 -17.57 7.80 -2.50
C ARG A 61 -18.20 8.86 -3.40
N PRO A 62 -19.50 9.18 -3.22
CA PRO A 62 -20.12 10.28 -3.94
C PRO A 62 -19.42 11.60 -3.61
N LEU A 63 -19.42 12.54 -4.58
CA LEU A 63 -18.66 13.80 -4.49
C LEU A 63 -18.95 14.59 -3.20
N HIS A 64 -20.20 14.66 -2.77
CA HIS A 64 -20.59 15.37 -1.55
C HIS A 64 -19.93 14.81 -0.29
N ALA A 65 -19.74 13.48 -0.22
CA ALA A 65 -19.08 12.83 0.91
C ALA A 65 -17.58 13.14 0.91
N THR A 66 -16.94 13.13 -0.26
CA THR A 66 -15.54 13.51 -0.42
C THR A 66 -15.29 14.98 -0.07
N GLN A 67 -16.18 15.88 -0.49
CA GLN A 67 -16.11 17.31 -0.16
C GLN A 67 -16.27 17.55 1.35
N THR A 68 -17.26 16.88 1.97
CA THR A 68 -17.46 16.98 3.43
C THR A 68 -16.22 16.52 4.19
N ARG A 69 -15.63 15.37 3.82
CA ARG A 69 -14.38 14.87 4.40
C ARG A 69 -13.25 15.89 4.29
N ARG A 70 -13.08 16.52 3.12
CA ARG A 70 -12.05 17.56 2.90
C ARG A 70 -12.23 18.74 3.86
N ARG A 71 -13.45 19.26 4.01
CA ARG A 71 -13.71 20.39 4.93
C ARG A 71 -13.38 20.04 6.38
N ILE A 72 -13.74 18.83 6.83
CA ILE A 72 -13.44 18.36 8.19
C ILE A 72 -11.92 18.33 8.40
N ILE A 73 -11.17 17.74 7.46
CA ILE A 73 -9.70 17.67 7.55
C ILE A 73 -9.08 19.08 7.57
N SER A 74 -9.51 19.98 6.67
CA SER A 74 -8.99 21.35 6.64
C SER A 74 -9.27 22.12 7.94
N ALA A 75 -10.45 21.95 8.54
CA ALA A 75 -10.78 22.57 9.82
C ALA A 75 -9.86 22.07 10.95
N LEU A 76 -9.56 20.77 10.97
CA LEU A 76 -8.64 20.17 11.96
C LEU A 76 -7.20 20.67 11.81
N ILE A 77 -6.70 20.77 10.56
CA ILE A 77 -5.35 21.29 10.29
C ILE A 77 -5.25 22.75 10.74
N ASN A 78 -6.19 23.60 10.33
CA ASN A 78 -6.18 25.01 10.71
C ASN A 78 -6.25 25.21 12.24
N ALA A 79 -6.98 24.35 12.96
CA ALA A 79 -7.07 24.41 14.41
C ALA A 79 -5.78 23.93 15.11
N HIS A 80 -5.01 23.03 14.48
CA HIS A 80 -3.70 22.60 14.97
C HIS A 80 -2.64 23.69 14.75
N ASP A 81 -2.59 24.27 13.54
CA ASP A 81 -1.59 25.27 13.14
C ASP A 81 -1.80 26.64 13.80
N ALA A 82 -3.00 26.91 14.34
CA ALA A 82 -3.32 28.14 15.06
C ALA A 82 -2.88 28.12 16.55
N ARG A 83 -2.26 27.03 17.02
CA ARG A 83 -1.66 26.91 18.36
C ARG A 83 -0.15 27.07 18.30
#